data_AF-A0A1D6M0W6-F1
#
_entry.id   AF-A0A1D6M0W6-F1
#
_cell.length_a   1.000
_cell.length_b   1.000
_cell.length_c   1.000
_cell.angle_alpha   90.00
_cell.angle_beta   90.00
_cell.angle_gamma   90.00
#
_symmetry.space_group_name_H-M   'P 1'
#
loop_
_entity.id
_entity.type
_entity.pdbx_description
1 polymer ?
#
loop_
_entity_poly.entity_id
_entity_poly.type
_entity_poly.pdbx_seq_one_letter_code
_entity_poly.pdbx_strand_id
1 'polypeptide(L)'
;MARRERVFKVVIKFAARADLHHLAMFLAGRQADAPQEALQVLDIVLRELPTARYSPVGRSFYSPNLGRRQKLDMSSTAFIEPLPMIDFVAQLLNRDILVRPLSDSDRVKIKKTLRGVKVEVTHRGNMRRKYRISGLTSQATRELSFPVDDRGTVKTVVQYFMETYGFSIQHTTLPCLQVGNQQRPNYLPMEVCKIVEGQRYSKRLNEKQITSLLKVTCQRPQERELDILQVVVYHMFYQCLHLMISNV
;
A
#
# COMPACT_ATOMS: atom_id res chain seq x y z
N MET A 1 -12.46 -1.88 23.74
CA MET A 1 -13.43 -1.75 22.63
C MET A 1 -13.30 -2.95 21.70
N ALA A 2 -14.32 -3.81 21.70
CA ALA A 2 -14.36 -5.04 20.92
C ALA A 2 -14.24 -4.80 19.40
N ARG A 3 -13.58 -5.72 18.70
CA ARG A 3 -13.46 -5.76 17.23
C ARG A 3 -14.88 -5.81 16.66
N ARG A 4 -15.28 -4.77 15.90
CA ARG A 4 -16.59 -4.74 15.24
C ARG A 4 -16.65 -5.90 14.26
N GLU A 5 -17.46 -6.91 14.55
CA GLU A 5 -17.67 -8.05 13.66
C GLU A 5 -18.27 -7.54 12.35
N ARG A 6 -17.65 -7.95 11.24
CA ARG A 6 -18.15 -7.64 9.90
C ARG A 6 -18.84 -8.88 9.38
N VAL A 7 -20.16 -8.80 9.24
CA VAL A 7 -20.96 -9.85 8.62
C VAL A 7 -20.91 -9.66 7.11
N PHE A 8 -20.53 -10.70 6.37
CA PHE A 8 -20.51 -10.71 4.92
C PHE A 8 -21.52 -11.73 4.39
N LYS A 9 -22.33 -11.34 3.41
CA LYS A 9 -23.19 -12.26 2.67
C LYS A 9 -22.48 -12.65 1.38
N VAL A 10 -22.12 -13.92 1.25
CA VAL A 10 -21.40 -14.46 0.08
C VAL A 10 -22.37 -15.32 -0.72
N VAL A 11 -22.38 -15.14 -2.05
CA VAL A 11 -23.16 -15.96 -2.98
C VAL A 11 -22.18 -16.61 -3.96
N ILE A 12 -22.17 -17.94 -3.99
CA ILE A 12 -21.34 -18.72 -4.91
C ILE A 12 -22.22 -19.16 -6.08
N LYS A 13 -21.79 -18.87 -7.31
CA LYS A 13 -22.46 -19.29 -8.54
C LYS A 13 -21.47 -20.00 -9.44
N PHE A 14 -21.93 -21.03 -10.15
CA PHE A 14 -21.16 -21.69 -11.18
C PHE A 14 -20.86 -20.70 -12.32
N ALA A 15 -19.58 -20.58 -12.71
CA ALA A 15 -19.14 -19.62 -13.72
C ALA A 15 -18.97 -20.25 -15.11
N ALA A 16 -18.17 -21.31 -15.23
CA ALA A 16 -17.89 -21.99 -16.50
C ALA A 16 -17.27 -23.39 -16.28
N ARG A 17 -17.32 -24.24 -17.31
CA ARG A 17 -16.49 -25.46 -17.42
C ARG A 17 -15.27 -25.14 -18.28
N ALA A 18 -14.07 -25.56 -17.84
CA ALA A 18 -12.87 -25.49 -18.65
C ALA A 18 -12.70 -26.77 -19.46
N ASP A 19 -12.58 -26.64 -20.78
CA ASP A 19 -12.28 -27.76 -21.68
C ASP A 19 -10.77 -27.90 -21.87
N LEU A 20 -10.19 -28.93 -21.23
CA LEU A 20 -8.76 -29.23 -21.33
C LEU A 20 -8.37 -29.90 -22.66
N HIS A 21 -9.32 -30.53 -23.35
CA HIS A 21 -9.07 -31.14 -24.65
C HIS A 21 -8.91 -30.06 -25.72
N HIS A 22 -9.79 -29.05 -25.73
CA HIS A 22 -9.65 -27.86 -26.57
C HIS A 22 -8.32 -27.14 -26.28
N LEU A 23 -7.94 -27.01 -25.01
CA LEU A 23 -6.63 -26.47 -24.64
C LEU A 23 -5.45 -27.28 -25.23
N ALA A 24 -5.50 -28.60 -25.15
CA ALA A 24 -4.44 -29.45 -25.71
C ALA A 24 -4.34 -29.30 -27.25
N MET A 25 -5.47 -29.23 -27.94
CA MET A 25 -5.53 -29.04 -29.40
C MET A 25 -5.02 -27.64 -29.82
N PHE A 26 -5.36 -26.61 -29.05
CA PHE A 26 -4.83 -25.25 -29.23
C PHE A 26 -3.32 -25.18 -29.03
N LEU A 27 -2.79 -25.78 -27.95
CA LEU A 27 -1.35 -25.83 -27.68
C LEU A 27 -0.55 -26.63 -28.72
N ALA A 28 -1.16 -27.66 -29.31
CA ALA A 28 -0.57 -28.43 -30.40
C ALA A 28 -0.58 -27.70 -31.76
N GLY A 29 -1.11 -26.47 -31.82
CA GLY A 29 -1.26 -25.69 -33.05
C GLY A 29 -2.28 -26.26 -34.02
N ARG A 30 -3.11 -27.21 -33.56
CA ARG A 30 -4.14 -27.88 -34.38
C ARG A 30 -5.46 -27.11 -34.40
N GLN A 31 -5.63 -26.17 -33.48
CA GLN A 31 -6.79 -25.28 -33.38
C GLN A 31 -6.31 -23.84 -33.17
N ALA A 32 -6.88 -22.89 -33.89
CA ALA A 32 -6.47 -21.48 -33.84
C ALA A 32 -7.27 -20.65 -32.81
N ASP A 33 -8.47 -21.12 -32.45
CA ASP A 33 -9.31 -20.48 -31.45
C ASP A 33 -8.85 -20.84 -30.04
N ALA A 34 -8.53 -19.80 -29.26
CA ALA A 34 -8.02 -19.95 -27.92
C ALA A 34 -9.17 -20.24 -26.92
N PRO A 35 -9.08 -21.32 -26.12
CA PRO A 35 -10.07 -21.64 -25.10
C PRO A 35 -9.99 -20.66 -23.92
N GLN A 36 -10.82 -19.61 -23.96
CA GLN A 36 -10.76 -18.51 -23.01
C GLN A 36 -11.03 -18.97 -21.58
N GLU A 37 -11.96 -19.90 -21.38
CA GLU A 37 -12.33 -20.45 -20.08
C GLU A 37 -11.18 -21.23 -19.45
N ALA A 38 -10.49 -22.05 -20.24
CA ALA A 38 -9.34 -22.82 -19.77
C ALA A 38 -8.14 -21.91 -19.46
N LEU A 39 -7.85 -20.93 -20.33
CA LEU A 39 -6.80 -19.93 -20.09
C LEU A 39 -7.10 -19.07 -18.85
N GLN A 40 -8.37 -18.74 -18.60
CA GLN A 40 -8.79 -18.03 -17.41
C GLN A 40 -8.60 -18.86 -16.13
N VAL A 41 -8.94 -20.15 -16.17
CA VAL A 41 -8.66 -21.07 -15.04
C VAL A 41 -7.17 -21.16 -14.79
N LEU A 42 -6.33 -21.29 -15.84
CA LEU A 42 -4.88 -21.26 -15.69
C LEU A 42 -4.39 -19.95 -15.08
N ASP A 43 -4.87 -18.79 -15.53
CA ASP A 43 -4.49 -17.49 -14.96
C ASP A 43 -4.86 -17.39 -13.47
N ILE A 44 -6.04 -17.86 -13.07
CA ILE A 44 -6.46 -17.87 -11.66
C ILE A 44 -5.55 -18.79 -10.83
N VAL A 45 -5.36 -20.04 -11.26
CA VAL A 45 -4.54 -21.03 -10.54
C VAL A 45 -3.09 -20.59 -10.45
N LEU A 46 -2.53 -20.04 -11.53
CA LEU A 46 -1.15 -19.56 -11.57
C LEU A 46 -0.96 -18.33 -10.67
N ARG A 47 -2.01 -17.52 -10.46
CA ARG A 47 -1.98 -16.32 -9.62
C ARG A 47 -2.30 -16.56 -8.15
N GLU A 48 -2.92 -17.66 -7.78
CA GLU A 48 -3.34 -17.92 -6.39
C GLU A 48 -2.16 -17.90 -5.42
N LEU A 49 -1.10 -18.66 -5.71
CA LEU A 49 0.09 -18.74 -4.86
C LEU A 49 0.88 -17.41 -4.81
N PRO A 50 1.17 -16.73 -5.94
CA PRO A 50 1.79 -15.41 -5.90
C PRO A 50 0.95 -14.36 -5.16
N THR A 51 -0.38 -14.40 -5.27
CA THR A 51 -1.28 -13.45 -4.57
C THR A 51 -1.21 -13.61 -3.06
N ALA A 52 -0.99 -14.83 -2.56
CA ALA A 52 -0.81 -15.09 -1.13
C ALA A 52 0.56 -14.59 -0.60
N ARG A 53 1.61 -14.58 -1.43
CA ARG A 53 3.00 -14.29 -1.01
C ARG A 53 3.50 -12.90 -1.39
N TYR A 54 2.89 -12.26 -2.38
CA TYR A 54 3.31 -11.00 -2.96
C TYR A 54 2.14 -10.01 -3.02
N SER A 55 2.45 -8.73 -3.24
CA SER A 55 1.44 -7.68 -3.46
C SER A 55 1.02 -7.67 -4.93
N PRO A 56 -0.21 -8.06 -5.29
CA PRO A 56 -0.70 -8.02 -6.66
C PRO A 56 -0.99 -6.58 -7.10
N VAL A 57 -0.51 -6.19 -8.27
CA VAL A 57 -0.88 -4.93 -8.95
C VAL A 57 -1.11 -5.22 -10.44
N GLY A 58 -2.37 -5.24 -10.86
CA GLY A 58 -2.73 -5.58 -12.24
C GLY A 58 -2.42 -7.05 -12.57
N ARG A 59 -1.55 -7.27 -13.56
CA ARG A 59 -1.04 -8.60 -13.94
C ARG A 59 0.36 -8.90 -13.38
N SER A 60 0.85 -8.06 -12.46
CA SER A 60 2.20 -8.14 -11.91
C SER A 60 2.17 -8.34 -10.40
N PHE A 61 3.21 -8.97 -9.87
CA PHE A 61 3.40 -9.24 -8.45
C PHE A 61 4.65 -8.53 -7.94
N TYR A 62 4.57 -7.96 -6.74
CA TYR A 62 5.67 -7.20 -6.16
C TYR A 62 5.91 -7.61 -4.71
N SER A 63 7.17 -7.57 -4.27
CA SER A 63 7.50 -7.69 -2.85
C SER A 63 8.58 -6.69 -2.45
N PRO A 64 8.52 -6.13 -1.22
CA PRO A 64 9.58 -5.26 -0.70
C PRO A 64 10.96 -5.94 -0.65
N ASN A 65 10.99 -7.27 -0.58
CA ASN A 65 12.20 -8.08 -0.56
C ASN A 65 12.62 -8.58 -1.96
N LEU A 66 11.76 -8.38 -2.97
CA LEU A 66 11.97 -8.76 -4.36
C LEU A 66 12.95 -7.78 -5.00
N GLY A 67 14.23 -7.99 -4.72
CA GLY A 67 15.32 -7.08 -5.11
C GLY A 67 16.62 -7.36 -4.36
N ARG A 68 16.59 -8.09 -3.23
CA ARG A 68 17.82 -8.53 -2.57
C ARG A 68 18.44 -9.79 -3.16
N ARG A 69 17.67 -10.70 -3.81
CA ARG A 69 18.23 -11.97 -4.35
C ARG A 69 17.62 -12.59 -5.61
N GLN A 70 16.50 -12.13 -6.16
CA GLN A 70 15.95 -12.68 -7.42
C GLN A 70 15.18 -11.59 -8.16
N LYS A 71 15.60 -11.28 -9.38
CA LYS A 71 14.94 -10.32 -10.27
C LYS A 71 14.06 -11.12 -11.24
N LEU A 72 12.75 -10.91 -11.14
CA LEU A 72 11.73 -11.40 -12.06
C LEU A 72 11.61 -10.44 -13.25
N ASP A 73 10.71 -10.66 -14.22
CA ASP A 73 10.40 -9.63 -15.22
C ASP A 73 9.91 -8.34 -14.51
N MET A 74 10.84 -7.42 -14.24
CA MET A 74 10.67 -6.37 -13.24
C MET A 74 9.86 -5.22 -13.82
N SER A 75 8.54 -5.35 -13.86
CA SER A 75 7.71 -4.14 -13.76
C SER A 75 8.14 -3.44 -12.47
N SER A 76 8.62 -2.21 -12.57
CA SER A 76 9.25 -1.54 -11.45
C SER A 76 8.34 -0.43 -10.96
N THR A 77 7.77 -0.63 -9.77
CA THR A 77 6.93 0.38 -9.13
C THR A 77 7.57 0.78 -7.81
N ALA A 78 7.59 2.07 -7.51
CA ALA A 78 8.11 2.56 -6.25
C ALA A 78 7.15 2.15 -5.11
N PHE A 79 7.66 1.35 -4.18
CA PHE A 79 6.99 1.04 -2.93
C PHE A 79 7.34 2.10 -1.89
N ILE A 80 6.33 2.53 -1.14
CA ILE A 80 6.57 3.44 -0.02
C ILE A 80 7.09 2.60 1.14
N GLU A 81 8.33 2.88 1.57
CA GLU A 81 8.89 2.31 2.79
C GLU A 81 8.11 2.77 4.03
N PRO A 82 8.06 1.93 5.09
CA PRO A 82 7.43 2.24 6.37
C PRO A 82 8.14 3.39 7.10
N LEU A 83 7.75 4.63 6.81
CA LEU A 83 8.39 5.80 7.39
C LEU A 83 7.44 6.55 8.36
N PRO A 84 7.93 7.05 9.52
CA PRO A 84 7.19 8.01 10.34
C PRO A 84 6.76 9.22 9.50
N MET A 85 5.57 9.76 9.79
CA MET A 85 5.00 10.84 8.97
C MET A 85 5.87 12.10 8.97
N ILE A 86 6.49 12.42 10.11
CA ILE A 86 7.36 13.59 10.25
C ILE A 86 8.57 13.45 9.33
N ASP A 87 9.25 12.31 9.38
CA ASP A 87 10.41 12.02 8.53
C ASP A 87 10.03 12.04 7.05
N PHE A 88 8.87 11.50 6.69
CA PHE A 88 8.37 11.54 5.32
C PHE A 88 8.16 12.97 4.83
N VAL A 89 7.57 13.83 5.67
CA VAL A 89 7.35 15.24 5.33
C VAL A 89 8.68 15.99 5.26
N ALA A 90 9.64 15.70 6.15
CA ALA A 90 10.97 16.27 6.12
C ALA A 90 11.71 15.91 4.82
N GLN A 91 11.64 14.64 4.38
CA GLN A 91 12.17 14.18 3.10
C GLN A 91 11.45 14.85 1.90
N LEU A 92 10.13 15.01 1.96
CA LEU A 92 9.34 15.66 0.91
C LEU A 92 9.72 17.15 0.70
N LEU A 93 10.05 17.84 1.80
CA LEU A 93 10.48 19.24 1.78
C LEU A 93 12.00 19.40 1.66
N ASN A 94 12.76 18.31 1.80
CA ASN A 94 14.23 18.29 1.85
C ASN A 94 14.78 19.27 2.90
N ARG A 95 14.14 19.32 4.08
CA ARG A 95 14.54 20.17 5.21
C ARG A 95 13.97 19.64 6.52
N ASP A 96 14.54 20.06 7.64
CA ASP A 96 13.96 19.82 8.95
C ASP A 96 12.73 20.72 9.18
N ILE A 97 11.60 20.09 9.50
CA ILE A 97 10.31 20.76 9.75
C ILE A 97 10.07 21.08 11.22
N LEU A 98 10.95 20.62 12.12
CA LEU A 98 10.86 20.87 13.55
C LEU A 98 11.50 22.20 13.93
N VAL A 99 12.53 22.62 13.20
CA VAL A 99 13.25 23.88 13.45
C VAL A 99 12.48 25.11 12.96
N ARG A 100 11.73 24.98 11.86
CA ARG A 100 11.02 26.10 11.24
C ARG A 100 9.56 25.76 10.93
N PRO A 101 8.59 26.62 11.29
CA PRO A 101 7.18 26.42 10.95
C PRO A 101 6.96 26.21 9.45
N LEU A 102 5.95 25.40 9.12
CA LEU A 102 5.55 25.16 7.73
C LEU A 102 4.89 26.41 7.14
N SER A 103 5.43 26.87 6.00
CA SER A 103 4.81 27.94 5.20
C SER A 103 3.57 27.43 4.47
N ASP A 104 2.75 28.34 3.94
CA ASP A 104 1.55 27.95 3.20
C ASP A 104 1.87 27.14 1.95
N SER A 105 2.98 27.45 1.25
CA SER A 105 3.42 26.66 0.09
C SER A 105 3.81 25.24 0.49
N ASP A 106 4.49 25.07 1.64
CA ASP A 106 4.81 23.76 2.20
C ASP A 106 3.53 22.97 2.51
N ARG A 107 2.56 23.62 3.17
CA ARG A 107 1.28 23.00 3.55
C ARG A 107 0.49 22.55 2.32
N VAL A 108 0.44 23.36 1.27
CA VAL A 108 -0.20 23.00 -0.01
C VAL A 108 0.50 21.80 -0.65
N LYS A 109 1.84 21.80 -0.69
CA LYS A 109 2.65 20.68 -1.22
C LYS A 109 2.39 19.39 -0.43
N ILE A 110 2.44 19.45 0.91
CA ILE A 110 2.18 18.32 1.80
C ILE A 110 0.76 17.79 1.61
N LYS A 111 -0.26 18.66 1.65
CA LYS A 111 -1.67 18.28 1.47
C LYS A 111 -1.87 17.59 0.11
N LYS A 112 -1.30 18.15 -0.96
CA LYS A 112 -1.39 17.58 -2.31
C LYS A 112 -0.71 16.22 -2.37
N THR A 113 0.44 16.02 -1.74
CA THR A 113 1.19 14.76 -1.75
C THR A 113 0.57 13.68 -0.87
N LEU A 114 0.10 14.03 0.34
CA LEU A 114 -0.43 13.05 1.30
C LEU A 114 -1.88 12.63 1.04
N ARG A 115 -2.67 13.42 0.30
CA ARG A 115 -4.06 13.07 -0.01
C ARG A 115 -4.15 11.67 -0.65
N GLY A 116 -4.89 10.77 0.00
CA GLY A 116 -5.10 9.38 -0.45
C GLY A 116 -4.10 8.36 0.11
N VAL A 117 -3.02 8.78 0.75
CA VAL A 117 -2.06 7.88 1.40
C VAL A 117 -2.72 7.21 2.61
N LYS A 118 -2.50 5.91 2.81
CA LYS A 118 -2.92 5.20 4.02
C LYS A 118 -1.84 5.30 5.09
N VAL A 119 -2.26 5.54 6.32
CA VAL A 119 -1.39 5.62 7.50
C VAL A 119 -1.91 4.71 8.59
N GLU A 120 -1.01 4.16 9.38
CA GLU A 120 -1.33 3.48 10.63
C GLU A 120 -1.03 4.39 11.82
N VAL A 121 -1.85 4.26 12.87
CA VAL A 121 -1.64 5.00 14.12
C VAL A 121 -0.85 4.18 15.13
N THR A 122 0.01 4.85 15.90
CA THR A 122 0.93 4.21 16.86
C THR A 122 0.56 4.45 18.33
N HIS A 123 -0.29 5.43 18.64
CA HIS A 123 -0.62 5.84 20.02
C HIS A 123 -1.57 4.90 20.79
N ARG A 124 -2.11 3.84 20.17
CA ARG A 124 -3.13 2.95 20.78
C ARG A 124 -2.57 1.61 21.23
N GLY A 125 -1.29 1.57 21.60
CA GLY A 125 -0.57 0.35 22.00
C GLY A 125 -0.57 -0.69 20.87
N ASN A 126 -1.11 -1.88 21.14
CA ASN A 126 -1.15 -2.99 20.17
C ASN A 126 -2.14 -2.76 19.01
N MET A 127 -3.01 -1.76 19.07
CA MET A 127 -4.03 -1.55 18.05
C MET A 127 -3.58 -0.61 16.93
N ARG A 128 -3.07 -1.19 15.83
CA ARG A 128 -2.66 -0.46 14.61
C ARG A 128 -3.82 -0.24 13.64
N ARG A 129 -4.71 0.71 13.95
CA ARG A 129 -5.77 1.12 12.99
C ARG A 129 -5.16 1.84 11.79
N LYS A 130 -5.69 1.55 10.61
CA LYS A 130 -5.30 2.16 9.34
C LYS A 130 -6.35 3.18 8.89
N TYR A 131 -5.92 4.35 8.44
CA TYR A 131 -6.76 5.43 7.93
C TYR A 131 -6.26 5.91 6.58
N ARG A 132 -7.14 6.50 5.77
CA ARG A 132 -6.77 7.18 4.52
C ARG A 132 -6.80 8.69 4.76
N ILE A 133 -5.71 9.37 4.41
CA ILE A 133 -5.60 10.82 4.55
C ILE A 133 -6.51 11.51 3.53
N SER A 134 -7.38 12.39 4.01
CA SER A 134 -8.24 13.25 3.19
C SER A 134 -7.60 14.64 3.00
N GLY A 135 -6.88 15.14 4.01
CA GLY A 135 -6.31 16.47 3.99
C GLY A 135 -5.35 16.77 5.14
N LEU A 136 -5.07 18.06 5.30
CA LEU A 136 -4.19 18.61 6.32
C LEU A 136 -4.87 19.83 6.94
N THR A 137 -4.73 20.03 8.25
CA THR A 137 -5.31 21.20 8.93
C THR A 137 -4.55 22.48 8.60
N SER A 138 -5.27 23.61 8.59
CA SER A 138 -4.69 24.95 8.50
C SER A 138 -4.03 25.37 9.82
N GLN A 139 -4.65 25.03 10.94
CA GLN A 139 -4.15 25.36 12.29
C GLN A 139 -3.11 24.35 12.78
N ALA A 140 -2.28 24.80 13.71
CA ALA A 140 -1.34 23.96 14.46
C ALA A 140 -2.08 23.04 15.44
N THR A 141 -1.47 21.92 15.80
CA THR A 141 -2.10 20.91 16.69
C THR A 141 -2.46 21.49 18.06
N ARG A 142 -1.68 22.44 18.59
CA ARG A 142 -1.99 23.13 19.87
C ARG A 142 -3.28 23.95 19.87
N GLU A 143 -3.63 24.55 18.73
CA GLU A 143 -4.78 25.45 18.58
C GLU A 143 -6.02 24.73 18.05
N LEU A 144 -5.86 23.51 17.54
CA LEU A 144 -6.92 22.76 16.89
C LEU A 144 -7.87 22.16 17.92
N SER A 145 -9.12 22.60 17.88
CA SER A 145 -10.23 22.08 18.68
C SER A 145 -11.24 21.33 17.81
N PHE A 146 -11.93 20.37 18.42
CA PHE A 146 -12.95 19.58 17.74
C PHE A 146 -14.04 19.12 18.73
N PRO A 147 -15.28 18.91 18.26
CA PRO A 147 -16.35 18.35 19.07
C PRO A 147 -16.06 16.85 19.32
N VAL A 148 -15.95 16.46 20.60
CA VAL A 148 -15.62 15.10 21.02
C VAL A 148 -16.86 14.20 21.04
N ASP A 149 -18.02 14.76 21.34
CA ASP A 149 -19.29 14.05 21.47
C ASP A 149 -20.43 14.78 20.76
N ASP A 150 -21.57 14.10 20.65
CA ASP A 150 -22.81 14.68 20.11
C ASP A 150 -23.43 15.73 21.06
N ARG A 151 -22.91 15.86 22.28
CA ARG A 151 -23.33 16.86 23.27
C ARG A 151 -22.67 18.21 23.04
N GLY A 152 -21.72 18.29 22.11
CA GLY A 152 -21.02 19.53 21.75
C GLY A 152 -19.83 19.84 22.65
N THR A 153 -19.34 18.89 23.45
CA THR A 153 -18.13 19.07 24.26
C THR A 153 -16.94 19.29 23.34
N VAL A 154 -16.38 20.49 23.35
CA VAL A 154 -15.18 20.83 22.56
C VAL A 154 -13.93 20.59 23.39
N LYS A 155 -12.97 19.87 22.81
CA LYS A 155 -11.61 19.73 23.38
C LYS A 155 -10.57 20.03 22.33
N THR A 156 -9.38 20.45 22.78
CA THR A 156 -8.24 20.53 21.87
C THR A 156 -7.70 19.13 21.57
N VAL A 157 -7.02 18.98 20.42
CA VAL A 157 -6.35 17.72 20.07
C VAL A 157 -5.32 17.33 21.13
N VAL A 158 -4.57 18.30 21.67
CA VAL A 158 -3.59 18.05 22.73
C VAL A 158 -4.25 17.51 24.00
N GLN A 159 -5.31 18.17 24.49
CA GLN A 159 -6.03 17.73 25.68
C GLN A 159 -6.64 16.34 25.47
N TYR A 160 -7.28 16.11 24.33
CA TYR A 160 -7.91 14.83 24.04
C TYR A 160 -6.91 13.68 24.03
N PHE A 161 -5.73 13.86 23.41
CA PHE A 161 -4.70 12.81 23.36
C PHE A 161 -4.08 12.53 24.72
N MET A 162 -3.87 13.57 25.53
CA MET A 162 -3.36 13.41 26.90
C MET A 162 -4.37 12.68 27.79
N GLU A 163 -5.62 13.13 27.82
CA GLU A 163 -6.65 12.56 28.70
C GLU A 163 -7.11 11.16 28.26
N THR A 164 -7.24 10.92 26.95
CA THR A 164 -7.81 9.67 26.41
C THR A 164 -6.77 8.58 26.26
N TYR A 165 -5.52 8.94 25.93
CA TYR A 165 -4.46 7.99 25.60
C TYR A 165 -3.22 8.12 26.49
N GLY A 166 -3.15 9.12 27.37
CA GLY A 166 -1.92 9.40 28.12
C GLY A 166 -0.75 9.83 27.22
N PHE A 167 -1.04 10.33 26.01
CA PHE A 167 -0.02 10.66 25.02
C PHE A 167 0.24 12.16 24.98
N SER A 168 1.44 12.58 25.41
CA SER A 168 1.89 13.96 25.32
C SER A 168 2.50 14.26 23.96
N ILE A 169 1.79 15.07 23.16
CA ILE A 169 2.24 15.50 21.83
C ILE A 169 3.38 16.50 21.98
N GLN A 170 4.54 16.21 21.40
CA GLN A 170 5.72 17.09 21.47
C GLN A 170 5.67 18.15 20.36
N HIS A 171 5.35 17.73 19.14
CA HIS A 171 5.41 18.59 17.95
C HIS A 171 4.10 19.33 17.71
N THR A 172 3.69 20.12 18.71
CA THR A 172 2.38 20.81 18.73
C THR A 172 2.23 21.93 17.70
N THR A 173 3.35 22.44 17.15
CA THR A 173 3.40 23.45 16.08
C THR A 173 3.04 22.89 14.71
N LEU A 174 3.20 21.58 14.51
CA LEU A 174 2.85 20.92 13.26
C LEU A 174 1.33 20.80 13.12
N PRO A 175 0.80 20.82 11.88
CA PRO A 175 -0.62 20.58 11.63
C PRO A 175 -0.98 19.10 11.79
N CYS A 176 -2.27 18.83 11.99
CA CYS A 176 -2.82 17.48 12.03
C CYS A 176 -3.16 16.98 10.63
N LEU A 177 -3.07 15.66 10.44
CA LEU A 177 -3.66 14.96 9.32
C LEU A 177 -5.18 14.87 9.51
N GLN A 178 -5.93 15.23 8.48
CA GLN A 178 -7.37 14.99 8.44
C GLN A 178 -7.61 13.60 7.82
N VAL A 179 -8.37 12.76 8.53
CA VAL A 179 -8.76 11.42 8.08
C VAL A 179 -10.25 11.17 8.32
N GLY A 180 -10.81 10.18 7.62
CA GLY A 180 -12.22 9.83 7.78
C GLY A 180 -13.17 10.62 6.87
N ASN A 181 -14.42 10.78 7.30
CA ASN A 181 -15.47 11.45 6.52
C ASN A 181 -15.31 12.98 6.62
N GLN A 182 -15.66 13.72 5.55
CA GLN A 182 -15.63 15.18 5.55
C GLN A 182 -16.65 15.79 6.53
N GLN A 183 -17.78 15.12 6.76
CA GLN A 183 -18.81 15.59 7.71
C GLN A 183 -18.41 15.42 9.18
N ARG A 184 -17.57 14.43 9.48
CA ARG A 184 -17.00 14.17 10.82
C ARG A 184 -15.53 13.80 10.68
N PRO A 185 -14.66 14.81 10.45
CA PRO A 185 -13.24 14.58 10.26
C PRO A 185 -12.62 14.14 11.58
N ASN A 186 -11.70 13.18 11.50
CA ASN A 186 -10.81 12.85 12.60
C ASN A 186 -9.47 13.56 12.37
N TYR A 187 -8.91 14.12 13.43
CA TYR A 187 -7.62 14.78 13.40
C TYR A 187 -6.56 13.91 14.05
N LEU A 188 -5.49 13.61 13.31
CA LEU A 188 -4.38 12.81 13.79
C LEU A 188 -3.10 13.65 13.77
N PRO A 189 -2.43 13.86 14.92
CA PRO A 189 -1.10 14.46 14.95
C PRO A 189 -0.13 13.66 14.06
N MET A 190 0.79 14.35 13.37
CA MET A 190 1.78 13.67 12.51
C MET A 190 2.66 12.69 13.31
N GLU A 191 2.96 13.03 14.56
CA GLU A 191 3.80 12.25 15.47
C GLU A 191 3.27 10.83 15.72
N VAL A 192 1.95 10.65 15.70
CA VAL A 192 1.31 9.35 15.96
C VAL A 192 1.00 8.56 14.69
N CYS A 193 1.52 8.99 13.54
CA CYS A 193 1.21 8.42 12.23
C CYS A 193 2.45 7.84 11.56
N LYS A 194 2.31 6.63 11.02
CA LYS A 194 3.31 5.95 10.20
C LYS A 194 2.70 5.56 8.86
N ILE A 195 3.45 5.68 7.77
CA ILE A 195 2.98 5.23 6.45
C ILE A 195 2.91 3.70 6.43
N VAL A 196 1.79 3.16 5.93
CA VAL A 196 1.62 1.70 5.81
C VAL A 196 2.52 1.17 4.69
N GLU A 197 3.19 0.04 4.94
CA GLU A 197 4.04 -0.66 3.99
C GLU A 197 3.27 -1.19 2.77
N GLY A 198 3.99 -1.42 1.67
CA GLY A 198 3.44 -2.08 0.47
C GLY A 198 2.45 -1.23 -0.32
N GLN A 199 2.33 0.06 0.00
CA GLN A 199 1.48 0.97 -0.75
C GLN A 199 2.15 1.37 -2.07
N ARG A 200 1.40 1.22 -3.17
CA ARG A 200 1.77 1.77 -4.47
C ARG A 200 1.80 3.29 -4.38
N TYR A 201 2.96 3.90 -4.64
CA TYR A 201 3.04 5.34 -4.82
C TYR A 201 2.49 5.71 -6.21
N SER A 202 1.22 6.11 -6.29
CA SER A 202 0.55 6.45 -7.57
C SER A 202 0.79 7.88 -8.06
N LYS A 203 1.59 8.69 -7.34
CA LYS A 203 1.88 10.08 -7.71
C LYS A 203 3.19 10.15 -8.48
N ARG A 204 3.36 11.20 -9.30
CA ARG A 204 4.61 11.47 -10.01
C ARG A 204 5.75 11.54 -8.99
N LEU A 205 6.77 10.71 -9.22
CA LEU A 205 8.01 10.70 -8.45
C LEU A 205 8.78 12.00 -8.74
N ASN A 206 9.55 12.47 -7.76
CA ASN A 206 10.45 13.62 -7.97
C ASN A 206 11.64 13.20 -8.87
N GLU A 207 12.30 14.13 -9.56
CA GLU A 207 13.40 13.84 -10.50
C GLU A 207 14.49 12.96 -9.88
N LYS A 208 14.90 13.24 -8.64
CA LYS A 208 15.88 12.40 -7.91
C LYS A 208 15.40 10.95 -7.71
N GLN A 209 14.11 10.75 -7.46
CA GLN A 209 13.50 9.43 -7.29
C GLN A 209 13.30 8.73 -8.64
N ILE A 210 12.97 9.46 -9.71
CA ILE A 210 12.91 8.95 -11.08
C ILE A 210 14.30 8.48 -11.52
N THR A 211 15.34 9.28 -11.31
CA THR A 211 16.72 8.90 -11.66
C THR A 211 17.19 7.69 -10.87
N SER A 212 16.83 7.60 -9.58
CA SER A 212 17.17 6.42 -8.75
C SER A 212 16.42 5.18 -9.21
N LEU A 213 15.15 5.32 -9.59
CA LEU A 213 14.36 4.24 -10.19
C LEU A 213 15.01 3.81 -11.52
N LEU A 214 15.23 4.73 -12.46
CA LEU A 214 15.86 4.44 -13.76
C LEU A 214 17.21 3.72 -13.62
N LYS A 215 18.04 4.11 -12.65
CA LYS A 215 19.32 3.42 -12.36
C LYS A 215 19.14 1.96 -11.93
N VAL A 216 18.07 1.63 -11.22
CA VAL A 216 17.78 0.28 -10.71
C VAL A 216 17.03 -0.57 -11.74
N THR A 217 16.23 0.06 -12.59
CA THR A 217 15.29 -0.63 -13.50
C THR A 217 15.82 -0.82 -14.91
N CYS A 218 16.82 -0.04 -15.32
CA CYS A 218 17.46 -0.19 -16.62
C CYS A 218 18.48 -1.34 -16.59
N GLN A 219 18.10 -2.48 -17.16
CA GLN A 219 18.93 -3.68 -17.30
C GLN A 219 19.13 -4.02 -18.78
N ARG A 220 20.30 -4.57 -19.14
CA ARG A 220 20.58 -4.99 -20.52
C ARG A 220 19.66 -6.16 -20.92
N PRO A 221 19.18 -6.24 -22.18
CA PRO A 221 18.22 -7.27 -22.61
C PRO A 221 18.66 -8.71 -22.32
N GLN A 222 19.95 -9.02 -22.50
CA GLN A 222 20.52 -10.35 -22.26
C GLN A 222 20.49 -10.74 -20.78
N GLU A 223 20.78 -9.80 -19.88
CA GLU A 223 20.71 -10.05 -18.43
C GLU A 223 19.25 -10.20 -17.98
N ARG A 224 18.34 -9.41 -18.57
CA ARG A 224 16.91 -9.50 -18.30
C ARG A 224 16.33 -10.86 -18.73
N GLU A 225 16.76 -11.39 -19.88
CA GLU A 225 16.33 -12.71 -20.36
C GLU A 225 16.73 -13.84 -19.40
N LEU A 226 17.99 -13.84 -18.94
CA LEU A 226 18.49 -14.82 -17.98
C LEU A 226 17.73 -14.77 -16.64
N ASP A 227 17.48 -13.56 -16.14
CA ASP A 227 16.71 -13.32 -14.92
C ASP A 227 15.27 -13.87 -15.04
N ILE A 228 14.60 -13.63 -16.18
CA ILE A 228 13.25 -14.15 -16.44
C ILE A 228 13.24 -15.68 -16.46
N LEU A 229 14.17 -16.30 -17.19
CA LEU A 229 14.25 -17.76 -17.32
C LEU A 229 14.49 -18.44 -15.96
N GLN A 230 15.42 -17.90 -15.16
CA GLN A 230 15.73 -18.46 -13.84
C GLN A 230 14.51 -18.49 -12.93
N VAL A 231 13.67 -17.45 -12.97
CA VAL A 231 12.51 -17.41 -12.08
C VAL A 231 11.35 -18.21 -12.62
N VAL A 232 11.12 -18.27 -13.94
CA VAL A 232 10.11 -19.18 -14.50
C VAL A 232 10.41 -20.62 -14.08
N VAL A 233 11.66 -21.06 -14.18
CA VAL A 233 12.07 -22.40 -13.74
C VAL A 233 11.86 -22.57 -12.24
N TYR A 234 12.33 -21.64 -11.41
CA TYR A 234 12.17 -21.73 -9.95
C TYR A 234 10.70 -21.79 -9.52
N HIS A 235 9.85 -20.89 -10.05
CA HIS A 235 8.43 -20.82 -9.66
C HIS A 235 7.63 -22.00 -10.21
N MET A 236 7.89 -22.46 -11.44
CA MET A 236 7.24 -23.64 -12.01
C MET A 236 7.61 -24.90 -11.21
N PHE A 237 8.85 -25.04 -10.76
CA PHE A 237 9.30 -26.19 -9.97
C PHE A 237 8.58 -26.28 -8.62
N TYR A 238 8.47 -25.17 -7.89
CA TYR A 238 7.77 -25.13 -6.60
C TYR A 238 6.26 -25.31 -6.73
N GLN A 239 5.67 -24.82 -7.83
CA GLN A 239 4.23 -24.92 -8.08
C GLN A 239 3.83 -26.36 -8.47
N CYS A 240 4.64 -27.04 -9.29
CA CYS A 240 4.48 -28.47 -9.57
C CYS A 240 4.71 -29.34 -8.33
N LEU A 241 5.73 -29.03 -7.50
CA LEU A 241 6.01 -29.77 -6.27
C LEU A 241 4.86 -29.64 -5.26
N HIS A 242 4.28 -28.44 -5.11
CA HIS A 242 3.16 -28.22 -4.18
C HIS A 242 1.85 -28.84 -4.69
N LEU A 243 1.57 -28.81 -5.99
CA LEU A 243 0.42 -29.50 -6.59
C LEU A 243 0.53 -31.03 -6.49
N MET A 244 1.75 -31.58 -6.54
CA MET A 244 2.00 -33.00 -6.30
C MET A 244 1.88 -33.38 -4.82
N ILE A 245 2.35 -32.54 -3.89
CA ILE A 245 2.27 -32.83 -2.44
C ILE A 245 0.85 -32.61 -1.89
N SER A 246 0.04 -31.73 -2.48
CA SER A 246 -1.36 -31.51 -2.05
C SER A 246 -2.36 -32.50 -2.66
N ASN A 247 -1.91 -33.48 -3.46
CA ASN A 247 -2.72 -34.58 -4.00
C ASN A 247 -2.29 -35.98 -3.48
N VAL A 248 -1.58 -36.02 -2.35
CA VAL A 248 -1.33 -37.22 -1.52
C VAL A 248 -1.89 -36.95 -0.14
#